data_AF-A0A949ZXE3-F1
#
_entry.id   AF-A0A949ZXE3-F1
#
_cell.length_a   1.000
_cell.length_b   1.000
_cell.length_c   1.000
_cell.angle_alpha   90.00
_cell.angle_beta   90.00
_cell.angle_gamma   90.00
#
_symmetry.space_group_name_H-M   'P 1'
#
loop_
_entity.id
_entity.type
_entity.pdbx_description
1 polymer ?
#
loop_
_entity_poly.entity_id
_entity_poly.type
_entity_poly.pdbx_seq_one_letter_code
_entity_poly.pdbx_strand_id
1 'polypeptide(L)'
;MGESPPSGGRARSRPAWRVGEIDFGRTDLRHRSDMTLFYLLTGASFIETGSDLYTRNLLTYYRDAGPIADWLREEWEPEELQHGAALRRYVQAVWPEFDWDEAYRRFLAEYSRVASPEAFEATPQLELAARCMIETGTATLYRMLYDYVQEPVLREVLGHIRSDEVSHYKHFLQYFRGAHGRQSRIRVAWAIARRVRESRSDDAWIAFRHAFEVNNPGRSCQRSDFDEWQRQWQAIIRRAYPFRMAAEMLIAPLQLPLLARRLARRTAELVLRRALLA
;
A
#
# COMPACT_ATOMS: atom_id res chain seq x y z
N MET A 1 -41.95 -8.41 -34.50
CA MET A 1 -41.26 -7.33 -33.78
C MET A 1 -40.89 -7.88 -32.41
N GLY A 2 -39.65 -8.32 -32.23
CA GLY A 2 -39.12 -8.77 -30.95
C GLY A 2 -37.90 -7.91 -30.64
N GLU A 3 -38.02 -7.02 -29.68
CA GLU A 3 -36.90 -6.23 -29.18
C GLU A 3 -36.18 -7.01 -28.09
N SER A 4 -34.93 -7.38 -28.37
CA SER A 4 -34.00 -7.89 -27.37
C SER A 4 -33.60 -6.77 -26.40
N PRO A 5 -33.44 -7.07 -25.09
CA PRO A 5 -33.00 -6.06 -24.13
C PRO A 5 -31.51 -5.71 -24.35
N PRO A 6 -31.10 -4.47 -24.04
CA PRO A 6 -29.75 -4.00 -24.31
C PRO A 6 -28.74 -4.72 -23.40
N SER A 7 -27.72 -5.30 -24.03
CA SER A 7 -26.55 -5.87 -23.39
C SER A 7 -25.87 -4.82 -22.50
N GLY A 8 -25.83 -5.07 -21.19
CA GLY A 8 -25.09 -4.26 -20.23
C GLY A 8 -23.64 -4.10 -20.67
N GLY A 9 -23.21 -2.85 -20.86
CA GLY A 9 -21.85 -2.54 -21.25
C GLY A 9 -20.86 -3.07 -20.20
N ARG A 10 -19.99 -3.98 -20.61
CA ARG A 10 -18.74 -4.25 -19.88
C ARG A 10 -18.03 -2.91 -19.74
N ALA A 11 -17.83 -2.46 -18.49
CA ALA A 11 -16.89 -1.39 -18.22
C ALA A 11 -15.57 -1.76 -18.89
N ARG A 12 -15.05 -0.91 -19.77
CA ARG A 12 -13.75 -1.15 -20.40
C ARG A 12 -12.72 -1.28 -19.29
N SER A 13 -12.19 -2.48 -19.07
CA SER A 13 -11.04 -2.68 -18.20
C SER A 13 -9.92 -1.79 -18.74
N ARG A 14 -9.24 -1.03 -17.88
CA ARG A 14 -7.98 -0.40 -18.30
C ARG A 14 -7.06 -1.53 -18.78
N PRO A 15 -6.31 -1.35 -19.88
CA PRO A 15 -5.28 -2.32 -20.22
C PRO A 15 -4.36 -2.46 -19.00
N ALA A 16 -4.23 -3.70 -18.50
CA ALA A 16 -3.34 -4.00 -17.38
C ALA A 16 -1.91 -3.69 -17.84
N TRP A 17 -1.23 -2.81 -17.11
CA TRP A 17 0.14 -2.43 -17.40
C TRP A 17 1.07 -3.59 -17.08
N ARG A 18 2.21 -3.66 -17.78
CA ARG A 18 3.27 -4.60 -17.44
C ARG A 18 4.52 -3.86 -17.02
N VAL A 19 5.17 -4.32 -15.96
CA VAL A 19 6.45 -3.77 -15.53
C VAL A 19 7.52 -3.80 -16.64
N GLY A 20 7.45 -4.78 -17.56
CA GLY A 20 8.36 -4.86 -18.71
C GLY A 20 8.12 -3.82 -19.81
N GLU A 21 7.00 -3.10 -19.78
CA GLU A 21 6.67 -2.03 -20.73
C GLU A 21 7.23 -0.67 -20.28
N ILE A 22 7.63 -0.54 -19.02
CA ILE A 22 8.23 0.68 -18.46
C ILE A 22 9.71 0.73 -18.86
N ASP A 23 10.09 1.80 -19.56
CA ASP A 23 11.48 2.03 -19.95
C ASP A 23 12.28 2.68 -18.81
N PHE A 24 12.83 1.82 -17.95
CA PHE A 24 13.71 2.23 -16.85
C PHE A 24 15.06 2.81 -17.32
N GLY A 25 15.42 2.71 -18.60
CA GLY A 25 16.62 3.34 -19.14
C GLY A 25 16.51 4.87 -19.24
N ARG A 26 15.29 5.41 -19.09
CA ARG A 26 15.00 6.85 -19.12
C ARG A 26 15.05 7.53 -17.75
N THR A 27 15.47 6.83 -16.70
CA THR A 27 15.52 7.39 -15.35
C THR A 27 16.50 8.55 -15.26
N ASP A 28 16.06 9.63 -14.62
CA ASP A 28 16.91 10.80 -14.38
C ASP A 28 17.74 10.67 -13.10
N LEU A 29 19.05 10.48 -13.28
CA LEU A 29 20.00 10.29 -12.19
C LEU A 29 20.22 11.55 -11.32
N ARG A 30 19.72 12.73 -11.70
CA ARG A 30 19.83 13.95 -10.88
C ARG A 30 19.17 13.81 -9.50
N HIS A 31 18.21 12.89 -9.35
CA HIS A 31 17.53 12.63 -8.09
C HIS A 31 18.23 11.57 -7.22
N ARG A 32 19.33 10.96 -7.69
CA ARG A 32 20.08 9.93 -6.97
C ARG A 32 20.62 10.39 -5.62
N SER A 33 20.86 11.69 -5.44
CA SER A 33 21.30 12.27 -4.16
C SER A 33 20.18 12.41 -3.13
N ASP A 34 18.91 12.20 -3.50
CA ASP A 34 17.79 12.21 -2.57
C ASP A 34 17.74 10.89 -1.78
N MET A 35 18.52 10.85 -0.69
CA MET A 35 18.59 9.67 0.18
C MET A 35 17.29 9.42 0.94
N THR A 36 16.45 10.44 1.15
CA THR A 36 15.12 10.25 1.75
C THR A 36 14.27 9.37 0.85
N LEU A 37 14.23 9.71 -0.45
CA LEU A 37 13.50 8.97 -1.47
C LEU A 37 14.11 7.59 -1.72
N PHE A 38 15.44 7.48 -1.73
CA PHE A 38 16.13 6.19 -1.83
C PHE A 38 15.67 5.20 -0.77
N TYR A 39 15.78 5.55 0.51
CA TYR A 39 15.42 4.63 1.60
C TYR A 39 13.93 4.33 1.63
N LEU A 40 13.09 5.30 1.25
CA LEU A 40 11.65 5.09 1.17
C LEU A 40 11.27 4.10 0.06
N LEU A 41 11.77 4.31 -1.17
CA LEU A 41 11.47 3.44 -2.30
C LEU A 41 12.08 2.04 -2.13
N THR A 42 13.28 1.98 -1.54
CA THR A 42 13.93 0.70 -1.21
C THR A 42 13.11 -0.05 -0.17
N GLY A 43 12.71 0.62 0.92
CA GLY A 43 11.86 -0.01 1.94
C GLY A 43 10.51 -0.44 1.40
N ALA A 44 9.85 0.39 0.59
CA ALA A 44 8.62 0.02 -0.11
C ALA A 44 8.83 -1.19 -1.01
N SER A 45 9.90 -1.22 -1.81
CA SER A 45 10.21 -2.38 -2.67
C SER A 45 10.40 -3.68 -1.88
N PHE A 46 10.94 -3.62 -0.65
CA PHE A 46 11.08 -4.80 0.20
C PHE A 46 9.72 -5.29 0.71
N ILE A 47 8.87 -4.39 1.20
CA ILE A 47 7.53 -4.72 1.69
C ILE A 47 6.66 -5.29 0.56
N GLU A 48 6.65 -4.61 -0.58
CA GLU A 48 5.87 -5.01 -1.76
C GLU A 48 6.37 -6.32 -2.37
N THR A 49 7.68 -6.58 -2.39
CA THR A 49 8.22 -7.87 -2.86
C THR A 49 7.94 -9.00 -1.87
N GLY A 50 7.93 -8.69 -0.57
CA GLY A 50 7.59 -9.64 0.50
C GLY A 50 6.09 -9.89 0.67
N SER A 51 5.24 -9.23 -0.15
CA SER A 51 3.78 -9.37 -0.09
C SER A 51 3.30 -10.79 -0.40
N ASP A 52 4.12 -11.63 -1.04
CA ASP A 52 3.78 -13.02 -1.39
C ASP A 52 3.39 -13.88 -0.18
N LEU A 53 3.98 -13.61 0.99
CA LEU A 53 3.63 -14.28 2.24
C LEU A 53 2.20 -13.91 2.67
N TYR A 54 1.84 -12.63 2.53
CA TYR A 54 0.54 -12.10 2.89
C TYR A 54 -0.54 -12.49 1.88
N THR A 55 -0.23 -12.48 0.59
CA THR A 55 -1.19 -12.82 -0.47
C THR A 55 -1.64 -14.28 -0.33
N ARG A 56 -0.71 -15.20 -0.07
CA ARG A 56 -1.01 -16.64 0.12
C ARG A 56 -1.87 -16.91 1.33
N ASN A 57 -1.60 -16.24 2.45
CA ASN A 57 -2.40 -16.37 3.66
C ASN A 57 -3.82 -15.84 3.44
N LEU A 58 -3.97 -14.70 2.77
CA LEU A 58 -5.28 -14.12 2.43
C LEU A 58 -6.08 -15.03 1.49
N LEU A 59 -5.43 -15.58 0.46
CA LEU A 59 -6.03 -16.57 -0.44
C LEU A 59 -6.46 -17.84 0.31
N THR A 60 -5.66 -18.29 1.28
CA THR A 60 -6.01 -19.43 2.13
C THR A 60 -7.23 -19.11 3.00
N TYR A 61 -7.28 -17.91 3.58
CA TYR A 61 -8.39 -17.46 4.42
C TYR A 61 -9.72 -17.33 3.65
N TYR A 62 -9.67 -16.86 2.40
CA TYR A 62 -10.86 -16.70 1.53
C TYR A 62 -11.10 -17.88 0.58
N ARG A 63 -10.41 -19.03 0.74
CA ARG A 63 -10.43 -20.13 -0.24
C ARG A 63 -11.83 -20.62 -0.65
N ASP A 64 -12.80 -20.56 0.27
CA ASP A 64 -14.18 -21.02 0.06
C ASP A 64 -15.15 -19.88 -0.32
N ALA A 65 -14.65 -18.64 -0.43
CA ALA A 65 -15.41 -17.45 -0.78
C ALA A 65 -15.28 -17.14 -2.29
N GLY A 66 -15.81 -18.03 -3.12
CA GLY A 66 -15.59 -18.10 -4.58
C GLY A 66 -15.26 -16.78 -5.29
N PRO A 67 -16.19 -15.81 -5.43
CA PRO A 67 -15.95 -14.60 -6.22
C PRO A 67 -14.80 -13.71 -5.73
N ILE A 68 -14.48 -13.70 -4.42
CA ILE A 68 -13.32 -12.94 -3.92
C ILE A 68 -12.04 -13.75 -4.08
N ALA A 69 -12.07 -15.06 -3.86
CA ALA A 69 -10.91 -15.92 -4.04
C ALA A 69 -10.38 -15.88 -5.48
N ASP A 70 -11.28 -15.84 -6.46
CA ASP A 70 -10.91 -15.77 -7.88
C ASP A 70 -10.31 -14.41 -8.22
N TRP A 71 -10.94 -13.31 -7.80
CA TRP A 71 -10.37 -11.97 -7.98
C TRP A 71 -9.00 -11.81 -7.30
N LEU A 72 -8.85 -12.33 -6.08
CA LEU A 72 -7.59 -12.28 -5.35
C LEU A 72 -6.45 -13.00 -6.11
N ARG A 73 -6.76 -14.13 -6.76
CA ARG A 73 -5.79 -14.97 -7.46
C ARG A 73 -5.48 -14.46 -8.87
N GLU A 74 -6.50 -14.00 -9.58
CA GLU A 74 -6.40 -13.69 -11.02
C GLU A 74 -5.99 -12.23 -11.29
N GLU A 75 -6.30 -11.32 -10.36
CA GLU A 75 -6.06 -9.89 -10.53
C GLU A 75 -5.15 -9.34 -9.42
N TRP A 76 -5.60 -9.41 -8.16
CA TRP A 76 -4.94 -8.72 -7.04
C TRP A 76 -3.51 -9.22 -6.78
N GLU A 77 -3.30 -10.53 -6.56
CA GLU A 77 -1.96 -11.08 -6.28
C GLU A 77 -0.95 -10.79 -7.41
N PRO A 78 -1.28 -11.00 -8.71
CA PRO A 78 -0.40 -10.60 -9.80
C PRO A 78 -0.07 -9.11 -9.83
N GLU A 79 -1.01 -8.23 -9.48
CA GLU A 79 -0.81 -6.78 -9.41
C GLU A 79 0.14 -6.41 -8.26
N GLU A 80 -0.08 -6.92 -7.05
CA GLU A 80 0.79 -6.71 -5.87
C GLU A 80 2.24 -7.16 -6.14
N LEU A 81 2.43 -8.35 -6.71
CA LEU A 81 3.77 -8.84 -7.08
C LEU A 81 4.45 -7.93 -8.12
N GLN A 82 3.66 -7.34 -9.01
CA GLN A 82 4.15 -6.42 -10.03
C GLN A 82 4.60 -5.08 -9.43
N HIS A 83 3.96 -4.61 -8.34
CA HIS A 83 4.35 -3.39 -7.64
C HIS A 83 5.77 -3.50 -7.07
N GLY A 84 6.04 -4.60 -6.36
CA GLY A 84 7.37 -4.92 -5.84
C GLY A 84 8.42 -5.00 -6.94
N ALA A 85 8.10 -5.68 -8.04
CA ALA A 85 9.00 -5.79 -9.19
C ALA A 85 9.30 -4.43 -9.86
N ALA A 86 8.32 -3.53 -9.95
CA ALA A 86 8.49 -2.20 -10.54
C ALA A 86 9.35 -1.30 -9.66
N LEU A 87 9.11 -1.27 -8.34
CA LEU A 87 9.90 -0.49 -7.40
C LEU A 87 11.34 -0.99 -7.32
N ARG A 88 11.54 -2.32 -7.28
CA ARG A 88 12.88 -2.92 -7.33
C ARG A 88 13.64 -2.48 -8.59
N ARG A 89 13.03 -2.60 -9.77
CA ARG A 89 13.66 -2.19 -11.03
C ARG A 89 13.99 -0.70 -11.04
N TYR A 90 13.11 0.14 -10.49
CA TYR A 90 13.38 1.57 -10.36
C TYR A 90 14.60 1.83 -9.46
N VAL A 91 14.67 1.20 -8.29
CA VAL A 91 15.79 1.36 -7.36
C VAL A 91 17.10 0.92 -8.02
N GLN A 92 17.11 -0.23 -8.68
CA GLN A 92 18.31 -0.74 -9.38
C GLN A 92 18.74 0.14 -10.56
N ALA A 93 17.79 0.81 -11.23
CA ALA A 93 18.09 1.71 -12.33
C ALA A 93 18.73 3.04 -11.86
N VAL A 94 18.30 3.58 -10.72
CA VAL A 94 18.79 4.87 -10.19
C VAL A 94 20.03 4.69 -9.31
N TRP A 95 20.09 3.61 -8.53
CA TRP A 95 21.19 3.28 -7.60
C TRP A 95 21.79 1.89 -7.92
N PRO A 96 22.44 1.70 -9.08
CA PRO A 96 22.97 0.41 -9.50
C PRO A 96 24.09 -0.15 -8.61
N GLU A 97 24.72 0.70 -7.81
CA GLU A 97 25.74 0.34 -6.80
C GLU A 97 25.17 -0.30 -5.55
N PHE A 98 23.86 -0.14 -5.30
CA PHE A 98 23.23 -0.70 -4.12
C PHE A 98 22.89 -2.18 -4.36
N ASP A 99 23.43 -3.05 -3.52
CA ASP A 99 23.13 -4.49 -3.55
C ASP A 99 21.73 -4.75 -2.96
N TRP A 100 20.72 -4.53 -3.80
CA TRP A 100 19.32 -4.70 -3.42
C TRP A 100 19.01 -6.13 -3.00
N ASP A 101 19.58 -7.13 -3.70
CA ASP A 101 19.33 -8.54 -3.42
C ASP A 101 19.87 -8.94 -2.04
N GLU A 102 21.06 -8.49 -1.69
CA GLU A 102 21.62 -8.72 -0.35
C GLU A 102 20.78 -8.05 0.74
N ALA A 103 20.40 -6.79 0.54
CA ALA A 103 19.59 -6.05 1.50
C ALA A 103 18.21 -6.68 1.70
N TYR A 104 17.53 -7.06 0.60
CA TYR A 104 16.24 -7.73 0.65
C TYR A 104 16.33 -9.09 1.33
N ARG A 105 17.37 -9.88 1.04
CA ARG A 105 17.59 -11.19 1.68
C ARG A 105 17.75 -11.06 3.20
N ARG A 106 18.51 -10.07 3.66
CA ARG A 106 18.67 -9.79 5.11
C ARG A 106 17.37 -9.30 5.73
N PHE A 107 16.67 -8.38 5.06
CA PHE A 107 15.35 -7.91 5.45
C PHE A 107 14.39 -9.07 5.62
N LEU A 108 14.20 -9.91 4.61
CA LEU A 108 13.23 -11.00 4.62
C LEU A 108 13.53 -12.04 5.70
N ALA A 109 14.81 -12.34 5.96
CA ALA A 109 15.23 -13.29 6.99
C ALA A 109 14.82 -12.88 8.41
N GLU A 110 14.76 -11.57 8.68
CA GLU A 110 14.27 -11.03 9.95
C GLU A 110 12.77 -10.76 9.91
N TYR A 111 12.29 -10.13 8.84
CA TYR A 111 10.90 -9.74 8.66
C TYR A 111 9.98 -10.95 8.78
N SER A 112 10.31 -12.08 8.16
CA SER A 112 9.52 -13.32 8.25
C SER A 112 9.42 -13.91 9.67
N ARG A 113 10.29 -13.51 10.61
CA ARG A 113 10.26 -13.97 12.02
C ARG A 113 9.48 -13.03 12.94
N VAL A 114 9.52 -11.72 12.64
CA VAL A 114 8.94 -10.66 13.47
C VAL A 114 7.59 -10.19 12.96
N ALA A 115 7.33 -10.36 11.65
CA ALA A 115 6.01 -10.24 11.07
C ALA A 115 5.11 -11.20 11.86
N SER A 116 4.18 -10.63 12.61
CA SER A 116 3.24 -11.43 13.38
C SER A 116 2.45 -12.31 12.41
N PRO A 117 2.12 -13.56 12.77
CA PRO A 117 1.16 -14.34 12.01
C PRO A 117 -0.07 -13.46 11.76
N GLU A 118 -0.54 -13.38 10.53
CA GLU A 118 -1.69 -12.52 10.22
C GLU A 118 -2.86 -12.89 11.11
N ALA A 119 -3.12 -12.03 12.10
CA ALA A 119 -4.31 -12.10 12.91
C ALA A 119 -5.45 -11.61 12.03
N PHE A 120 -6.08 -12.54 11.33
CA PHE A 120 -7.30 -12.25 10.59
C PHE A 120 -8.40 -11.82 11.55
N GLU A 121 -9.28 -10.95 11.07
CA GLU A 121 -10.46 -10.56 11.83
C GLU A 121 -11.38 -11.75 12.12
N ALA A 122 -12.19 -11.60 13.17
CA ALA A 122 -13.08 -12.66 13.66
C ALA A 122 -14.13 -13.15 12.64
N THR A 123 -14.35 -12.40 11.56
CA THR A 123 -15.26 -12.79 10.47
C THR A 123 -14.69 -12.33 9.13
N PRO A 124 -14.96 -13.06 8.03
CA PRO A 124 -14.52 -12.66 6.69
C PRO A 124 -14.94 -11.22 6.33
N GLN A 125 -16.17 -10.82 6.66
CA GLN A 125 -16.62 -9.45 6.36
C GLN A 125 -15.83 -8.37 7.13
N LEU A 126 -15.43 -8.62 8.39
CA LEU A 126 -14.59 -7.68 9.13
C LEU A 126 -13.18 -7.63 8.56
N GLU A 127 -12.66 -8.75 8.05
CA GLU A 127 -11.36 -8.79 7.39
C GLU A 127 -11.37 -7.95 6.10
N LEU A 128 -12.47 -7.96 5.32
CA LEU A 128 -12.61 -7.04 4.17
C LEU A 128 -12.53 -5.56 4.56
N ALA A 129 -13.09 -5.20 5.72
CA ALA A 129 -12.97 -3.83 6.23
C ALA A 129 -11.55 -3.50 6.70
N ALA A 130 -10.84 -4.48 7.27
CA ALA A 130 -9.43 -4.33 7.62
C ALA A 130 -8.56 -4.18 6.36
N ARG A 131 -8.81 -4.96 5.30
CA ARG A 131 -8.12 -4.82 4.00
C ARG A 131 -8.37 -3.45 3.37
N CYS A 132 -9.59 -2.91 3.44
CA CYS A 132 -9.85 -1.52 3.02
C CYS A 132 -8.95 -0.49 3.73
N MET A 133 -8.55 -0.72 4.98
CA MET A 133 -7.62 0.17 5.69
C MET A 133 -6.18 0.02 5.18
N ILE A 134 -5.74 -1.21 4.88
CA ILE A 134 -4.41 -1.47 4.29
C ILE A 134 -4.30 -0.75 2.93
N GLU A 135 -5.26 -0.98 2.03
CA GLU A 135 -5.31 -0.32 0.72
C GLU A 135 -5.43 1.21 0.83
N THR A 136 -6.03 1.73 1.90
CA THR A 136 -6.05 3.18 2.14
C THR A 136 -4.63 3.70 2.42
N GLY A 137 -3.83 2.94 3.16
CA GLY A 137 -2.45 3.29 3.46
C GLY A 137 -1.58 3.35 2.20
N THR A 138 -1.54 2.27 1.44
CA THR A 138 -0.77 2.14 0.19
C THR A 138 -1.25 3.14 -0.88
N ALA A 139 -2.55 3.23 -1.14
CA ALA A 139 -3.09 4.19 -2.12
C ALA A 139 -2.72 5.65 -1.81
N THR A 140 -2.76 6.02 -0.52
CA THR A 140 -2.45 7.41 -0.11
C THR A 140 -0.96 7.68 -0.08
N LEU A 141 -0.13 6.69 0.26
CA LEU A 141 1.33 6.76 0.15
C LEU A 141 1.75 6.98 -1.30
N TYR A 142 1.34 6.11 -2.21
CA TYR A 142 1.73 6.22 -3.63
C TYR A 142 1.11 7.44 -4.31
N ARG A 143 -0.09 7.86 -3.87
CA ARG A 143 -0.65 9.14 -4.32
C ARG A 143 0.22 10.32 -3.89
N MET A 144 0.62 10.36 -2.63
CA MET A 144 1.49 11.41 -2.10
C MET A 144 2.82 11.45 -2.84
N LEU A 145 3.45 10.29 -3.04
CA LEU A 145 4.73 10.20 -3.76
C LEU A 145 4.58 10.66 -5.20
N TYR A 146 3.55 10.21 -5.90
CA TYR A 146 3.26 10.66 -7.27
C TYR A 146 3.13 12.18 -7.35
N ASP A 147 2.49 12.82 -6.38
CA ASP A 147 2.31 14.28 -6.36
C ASP A 147 3.62 15.01 -5.94
N TYR A 148 4.51 14.34 -5.20
CA TYR A 148 5.79 14.90 -4.73
C TYR A 148 6.92 14.81 -5.76
N VAL A 149 7.08 13.66 -6.42
CA VAL A 149 8.22 13.39 -7.30
C VAL A 149 8.07 14.07 -8.66
N GLN A 150 9.18 14.50 -9.25
CA GLN A 150 9.22 15.11 -10.59
C GLN A 150 9.81 14.18 -11.65
N GLU A 151 10.56 13.16 -11.22
CA GLU A 151 11.21 12.19 -12.10
C GLU A 151 10.16 11.41 -12.91
N PRO A 152 10.22 11.45 -14.25
CA PRO A 152 9.13 10.96 -15.10
C PRO A 152 8.89 9.45 -14.99
N VAL A 153 9.94 8.63 -14.91
CA VAL A 153 9.80 7.16 -14.83
C VAL A 153 9.20 6.75 -13.50
N LEU A 154 9.62 7.37 -12.40
CA LEU A 154 9.08 7.16 -11.07
C LEU A 154 7.61 7.59 -11.01
N ARG A 155 7.27 8.73 -11.61
CA ARG A 155 5.87 9.17 -11.71
C ARG A 155 5.02 8.17 -12.49
N GLU A 156 5.56 7.57 -13.55
CA GLU A 156 4.89 6.50 -14.29
C GLU A 156 4.63 5.28 -13.39
N VAL A 157 5.68 4.74 -12.76
CA VAL A 157 5.60 3.62 -11.80
C VAL A 157 4.57 3.89 -10.69
N LEU A 158 4.71 5.02 -9.99
CA LEU A 158 3.80 5.39 -8.90
C LEU A 158 2.37 5.65 -9.41
N GLY A 159 2.23 6.10 -10.66
CA GLY A 159 0.96 6.35 -11.32
C GLY A 159 0.18 5.07 -11.63
N HIS A 160 0.91 4.02 -11.97
CA HIS A 160 0.39 2.66 -12.12
C HIS A 160 0.00 2.08 -10.78
N ILE A 161 0.96 1.98 -9.84
CA ILE A 161 0.72 1.41 -8.51
C ILE A 161 -0.48 2.08 -7.83
N ARG A 162 -0.49 3.42 -7.70
CA ARG A 162 -1.63 4.12 -7.05
C ARG A 162 -2.99 3.85 -7.72
N SER A 163 -3.01 3.56 -9.02
CA SER A 163 -4.26 3.29 -9.75
C SER A 163 -4.80 1.91 -9.36
N ASP A 164 -3.91 0.93 -9.23
CA ASP A 164 -4.21 -0.44 -8.81
C ASP A 164 -4.69 -0.43 -7.35
N GLU A 165 -3.97 0.22 -6.43
CA GLU A 165 -4.33 0.35 -5.01
C GLU A 165 -5.74 0.96 -4.80
N VAL A 166 -6.09 1.97 -5.60
CA VAL A 166 -7.44 2.55 -5.57
C VAL A 166 -8.49 1.58 -6.13
N SER A 167 -8.11 0.73 -7.09
CA SER A 167 -8.95 -0.35 -7.61
C SER A 167 -9.14 -1.45 -6.57
N HIS A 168 -8.04 -1.94 -5.96
CA HIS A 168 -8.04 -2.92 -4.88
C HIS A 168 -8.97 -2.49 -3.75
N TYR A 169 -8.80 -1.26 -3.26
CA TYR A 169 -9.68 -0.67 -2.26
C TYR A 169 -11.16 -0.75 -2.64
N LYS A 170 -11.50 -0.40 -3.89
CA LYS A 170 -12.89 -0.42 -4.37
C LYS A 170 -13.43 -1.84 -4.42
N HIS A 171 -12.65 -2.81 -4.86
CA HIS A 171 -13.02 -4.22 -4.90
C HIS A 171 -13.26 -4.76 -3.49
N PHE A 172 -12.33 -4.57 -2.54
CA PHE A 172 -12.56 -4.95 -1.14
C PHE A 172 -13.80 -4.29 -0.54
N LEU A 173 -14.00 -2.99 -0.80
CA LEU A 173 -15.18 -2.27 -0.33
C LEU A 173 -16.48 -2.79 -0.96
N GLN A 174 -16.45 -3.22 -2.22
CA GLN A 174 -17.58 -3.82 -2.91
C GLN A 174 -17.93 -5.18 -2.29
N TYR A 175 -16.95 -6.08 -2.10
CA TYR A 175 -17.16 -7.35 -1.42
C TYR A 175 -17.68 -7.14 0.01
N PHE A 176 -17.13 -6.17 0.74
CA PHE A 176 -17.56 -5.82 2.09
C PHE A 176 -19.04 -5.42 2.15
N ARG A 177 -19.50 -4.62 1.16
CA ARG A 177 -20.89 -4.17 1.05
C ARG A 177 -21.84 -5.28 0.57
N GLY A 178 -21.35 -6.20 -0.25
CA GLY A 178 -22.12 -7.33 -0.79
C GLY A 178 -22.23 -8.51 0.15
N ALA A 179 -21.37 -8.61 1.17
CA ALA A 179 -21.36 -9.73 2.10
C ALA A 179 -22.68 -9.84 2.92
N HIS A 180 -23.20 -11.07 3.01
CA HIS A 180 -24.40 -11.39 3.78
C HIS A 180 -24.13 -11.28 5.29
N GLY A 181 -25.07 -10.69 6.04
CA GLY A 181 -24.98 -10.53 7.50
C GLY A 181 -24.31 -9.22 7.93
N ARG A 182 -25.07 -8.13 7.93
CA ARG A 182 -24.57 -6.77 8.22
C ARG A 182 -23.87 -6.69 9.58
N GLN A 183 -22.55 -6.44 9.58
CA GLN A 183 -21.82 -6.12 10.80
C GLN A 183 -22.27 -4.76 11.38
N SER A 184 -22.21 -4.65 12.71
CA SER A 184 -22.43 -3.35 13.35
C SER A 184 -21.29 -2.39 13.01
N ARG A 185 -21.60 -1.10 12.82
CA ARG A 185 -20.60 -0.07 12.50
C ARG A 185 -19.50 0.03 13.54
N ILE A 186 -19.82 -0.26 14.80
CA ILE A 186 -18.87 -0.27 15.92
C ILE A 186 -17.85 -1.39 15.72
N ARG A 187 -18.28 -2.61 15.35
CA ARG A 187 -17.35 -3.71 15.06
C ARG A 187 -16.44 -3.40 13.87
N VAL A 188 -16.99 -2.79 12.82
CA VAL A 188 -16.22 -2.36 11.64
C VAL A 188 -15.18 -1.30 12.04
N ALA A 189 -15.58 -0.30 12.83
CA ALA A 189 -14.65 0.71 13.33
C ALA A 189 -13.53 0.09 14.18
N TRP A 190 -13.84 -0.92 15.00
CA TRP A 190 -12.85 -1.64 15.78
C TRP A 190 -11.88 -2.47 14.93
N ALA A 191 -12.36 -3.15 13.89
CA ALA A 191 -11.51 -3.87 12.96
C ALA A 191 -10.51 -2.92 12.26
N ILE A 192 -11.00 -1.78 11.77
CA ILE A 192 -10.16 -0.74 11.18
C ILE A 192 -9.15 -0.20 12.20
N ALA A 193 -9.60 0.13 13.42
CA ALA A 193 -8.73 0.68 14.46
C ALA A 193 -7.66 -0.32 14.91
N ARG A 194 -7.97 -1.62 14.94
CA ARG A 194 -7.00 -2.66 15.24
C ARG A 194 -5.92 -2.71 14.16
N ARG A 195 -6.31 -2.73 12.89
CA ARG A 195 -5.35 -2.74 11.78
C ARG A 195 -4.50 -1.46 11.72
N VAL A 196 -5.05 -0.30 12.03
CA VAL A 196 -4.27 0.95 12.19
C VAL A 196 -3.22 0.83 13.28
N ARG A 197 -3.55 0.21 14.43
CA ARG A 197 -2.59 0.02 15.54
C ARG A 197 -1.53 -1.03 15.24
N GLU A 198 -1.88 -2.01 14.41
CA GLU A 198 -0.97 -3.04 13.94
C GLU A 198 -0.08 -2.60 12.78
N SER A 199 -0.40 -1.50 12.08
CA SER A 199 0.50 -0.88 11.10
C SER A 199 1.73 -0.36 11.85
N ARG A 200 2.79 -1.17 11.93
CA ARG A 200 3.92 -0.94 12.85
C ARG A 200 4.95 0.01 12.24
N SER A 201 5.46 0.93 13.04
CA SER A 201 6.73 1.63 12.79
C SER A 201 7.90 0.66 12.62
N ASP A 202 7.76 -0.56 13.13
CA ASP A 202 8.81 -1.58 13.15
C ASP A 202 9.12 -2.09 11.75
N ASP A 203 8.13 -2.22 10.86
CA ASP A 203 8.31 -2.64 9.47
C ASP A 203 9.18 -1.63 8.72
N ALA A 204 8.85 -0.33 8.86
CA ALA A 204 9.62 0.76 8.28
C ALA A 204 11.04 0.83 8.87
N TRP A 205 11.20 0.59 10.17
CA TRP A 205 12.52 0.54 10.82
C TRP A 205 13.38 -0.62 10.31
N ILE A 206 12.82 -1.83 10.22
CA ILE A 206 13.55 -3.02 9.76
C ILE A 206 13.96 -2.83 8.30
N ALA A 207 13.03 -2.38 7.44
CA ALA A 207 13.31 -2.11 6.04
C ALA A 207 14.40 -1.03 5.88
N PHE A 208 14.28 0.10 6.60
CA PHE A 208 15.28 1.16 6.59
C PHE A 208 16.64 0.66 7.06
N ARG A 209 16.71 -0.07 8.18
CA ARG A 209 17.96 -0.54 8.76
C ARG A 209 18.71 -1.46 7.80
N HIS A 210 18.03 -2.42 7.19
CA HIS A 210 18.68 -3.34 6.24
C HIS A 210 19.14 -2.63 4.98
N ALA A 211 18.36 -1.67 4.46
CA ALA A 211 18.80 -0.83 3.35
C ALA A 211 20.01 0.04 3.73
N PHE A 212 20.00 0.62 4.93
CA PHE A 212 21.06 1.48 5.44
C PHE A 212 22.38 0.74 5.63
N GLU A 213 22.36 -0.43 6.28
CA GLU A 213 23.59 -1.18 6.59
C GLU A 213 24.26 -1.73 5.32
N VAL A 214 23.49 -2.10 4.30
CA VAL A 214 24.04 -2.50 3.00
C VAL A 214 24.55 -1.30 2.22
N ASN A 215 23.85 -0.16 2.26
CA ASN A 215 24.29 1.07 1.61
C ASN A 215 25.51 1.72 2.32
N ASN A 216 25.80 1.34 3.57
CA ASN A 216 26.92 1.87 4.36
C ASN A 216 27.76 0.71 4.96
N PRO A 217 28.55 -0.01 4.15
CA PRO A 217 29.32 -1.15 4.63
C PRO A 217 30.22 -0.79 5.82
N GLY A 218 30.16 -1.61 6.88
CA GLY A 218 30.94 -1.40 8.12
C GLY A 218 30.30 -0.45 9.13
N ARG A 219 29.14 0.15 8.83
CA ARG A 219 28.39 1.01 9.75
C ARG A 219 27.06 0.36 10.16
N SER A 220 26.88 0.12 11.46
CA SER A 220 25.58 -0.34 12.00
C SER A 220 24.59 0.80 12.10
N CYS A 221 23.34 0.58 11.67
CA CYS A 221 22.27 1.57 11.75
C CYS A 221 21.90 1.85 13.20
N GLN A 222 21.90 3.12 13.59
CA GLN A 222 21.43 3.55 14.91
C GLN A 222 19.98 4.05 14.82
N ARG A 223 19.30 4.13 15.97
CA ARG A 223 17.95 4.69 16.00
C ARG A 223 17.92 6.15 15.56
N SER A 224 18.98 6.90 15.86
CA SER A 224 19.14 8.29 15.43
C SER A 224 19.18 8.47 13.91
N ASP A 225 19.72 7.49 13.17
CA ASP A 225 19.74 7.51 11.69
C ASP A 225 18.32 7.42 11.12
N PHE A 226 17.52 6.53 11.70
CA PHE A 226 16.11 6.41 11.33
C PHE A 226 15.29 7.62 11.76
N ASP A 227 15.54 8.16 12.95
CA ASP A 227 14.85 9.37 13.40
C ASP A 227 15.16 10.57 12.49
N GLU A 228 16.39 10.66 11.98
CA GLU A 228 16.78 11.68 11.00
C GLU A 228 16.05 11.51 9.66
N TRP A 229 16.07 10.30 9.11
CA TRP A 229 15.31 9.98 7.90
C TRP A 229 13.82 10.24 8.08
N GLN A 230 13.25 9.87 9.24
CA GLN A 230 11.85 10.09 9.58
C GLN A 230 11.52 11.59 9.65
N ARG A 231 12.43 12.44 10.15
CA ARG A 231 12.23 13.91 10.12
C ARG A 231 12.16 14.47 8.70
N GLN A 232 13.01 13.98 7.79
CA GLN A 232 12.99 14.39 6.37
C GLN A 232 11.70 13.90 5.69
N TRP A 233 11.32 12.65 5.95
CA TRP A 233 10.08 12.06 5.48
C TRP A 233 8.84 12.84 5.95
N GLN A 234 8.83 13.26 7.21
CA GLN A 234 7.75 14.07 7.78
C GLN A 234 7.55 15.40 7.05
N ALA A 235 8.61 16.02 6.53
CA ALA A 235 8.48 17.23 5.71
C ALA A 235 7.73 16.97 4.40
N ILE A 236 7.91 15.79 3.80
CA ILE A 236 7.19 15.36 2.59
C ILE A 236 5.72 15.12 2.91
N ILE A 237 5.41 14.40 3.99
CA ILE A 237 4.02 14.17 4.45
C ILE A 237 3.29 15.51 4.63
N ARG A 238 3.90 16.47 5.34
CA ARG A 238 3.31 17.80 5.59
C ARG A 238 2.92 18.52 4.31
N ARG A 239 3.71 18.36 3.25
CA ARG A 239 3.54 19.07 1.99
C ARG A 239 2.55 18.38 1.05
N ALA A 240 2.59 17.05 0.97
CA ALA A 240 1.96 16.32 -0.12
C ALA A 240 0.88 15.31 0.31
N TYR A 241 0.76 14.97 1.60
CA TYR A 241 -0.10 13.85 2.01
C TYR A 241 -1.58 14.14 1.78
N PRO A 242 -2.33 13.27 1.08
CA PRO A 242 -3.72 13.52 0.70
C PRO A 242 -4.69 13.18 1.84
N PHE A 243 -4.60 13.92 2.96
CA PHE A 243 -5.38 13.67 4.19
C PHE A 243 -6.89 13.49 3.96
N ARG A 244 -7.46 14.28 3.03
CA ARG A 244 -8.88 14.17 2.69
C ARG A 244 -9.21 12.84 2.03
N MET A 245 -8.38 12.36 1.09
CA MET A 245 -8.56 11.06 0.44
C MET A 245 -8.47 9.94 1.48
N ALA A 246 -7.42 9.97 2.31
CA ALA A 246 -7.23 9.00 3.39
C ALA A 246 -8.45 8.94 4.33
N ALA A 247 -8.94 10.09 4.78
CA ALA A 247 -10.12 10.17 5.64
C ALA A 247 -11.40 9.67 4.95
N GLU A 248 -11.61 9.97 3.67
CA GLU A 248 -12.77 9.52 2.92
C GLU A 248 -12.77 7.99 2.72
N MET A 249 -11.61 7.42 2.42
CA MET A 249 -11.44 5.97 2.24
C MET A 249 -11.59 5.22 3.57
N LEU A 250 -10.97 5.72 4.64
CA LEU A 250 -11.01 5.08 5.96
C LEU A 250 -12.44 4.95 6.51
N ILE A 251 -13.29 5.97 6.32
CA ILE A 251 -14.66 5.95 6.85
C ILE A 251 -15.67 5.26 5.93
N ALA A 252 -15.33 4.96 4.67
CA ALA A 252 -16.31 4.44 3.72
C ALA A 252 -16.90 3.07 4.11
N PRO A 253 -16.13 2.13 4.71
CA PRO A 253 -16.67 0.87 5.22
C PRO A 253 -17.70 1.07 6.36
N LEU A 254 -17.72 2.20 7.05
CA LEU A 254 -18.71 2.46 8.10
C LEU A 254 -20.12 2.71 7.56
N GLN A 255 -20.26 2.96 6.24
CA GLN A 255 -21.55 3.19 5.57
C GLN A 255 -22.44 4.20 6.32
N LEU A 256 -21.85 5.32 6.74
CA LEU A 256 -22.53 6.36 7.52
C LEU A 256 -23.55 7.13 6.66
N PRO A 257 -24.69 7.57 7.24
CA PRO A 257 -25.58 8.51 6.58
C PRO A 257 -24.85 9.82 6.22
N LEU A 258 -25.33 10.54 5.20
CA LEU A 258 -24.63 11.70 4.62
C LEU A 258 -24.17 12.75 5.65
N LEU A 259 -25.04 13.09 6.61
CA LEU A 259 -24.73 14.09 7.64
C LEU A 259 -23.61 13.60 8.59
N ALA A 260 -23.73 12.37 9.10
CA ALA A 260 -22.72 11.76 9.95
C ALA A 260 -21.39 11.54 9.20
N ARG A 261 -21.44 11.22 7.91
CA ARG A 261 -20.24 11.03 7.06
C ARG A 261 -19.42 12.32 6.94
N ARG A 262 -20.06 13.48 6.79
CA ARG A 262 -19.35 14.77 6.71
C ARG A 262 -18.59 15.08 7.99
N LEU A 263 -19.21 14.85 9.15
CA LEU A 263 -18.58 15.06 10.45
C LEU A 263 -17.44 14.05 10.67
N ALA A 264 -17.71 12.76 10.47
CA ALA A 264 -16.72 11.69 10.61
C ALA A 264 -15.50 11.92 9.72
N ARG A 265 -15.68 12.39 8.47
CA ARG A 265 -14.57 12.74 7.58
C ARG A 265 -13.69 13.83 8.17
N ARG A 266 -14.27 14.93 8.66
CA ARG A 266 -13.51 16.04 9.25
C ARG A 266 -12.75 15.58 10.48
N THR A 267 -13.38 14.79 11.35
CA THR A 267 -12.74 14.23 12.54
C THR A 267 -11.59 13.29 12.16
N ALA A 268 -11.82 12.36 11.23
CA ALA A 268 -10.79 11.45 10.74
C ALA A 268 -9.61 12.21 10.10
N GLU A 269 -9.88 13.26 9.32
CA GLU A 269 -8.84 14.10 8.73
C GLU A 269 -7.98 14.79 9.80
N LEU A 270 -8.59 15.34 10.86
CA LEU A 270 -7.87 15.96 11.97
C LEU A 270 -7.04 14.94 12.75
N VAL A 271 -7.59 13.75 13.02
CA VAL A 271 -6.87 12.67 13.70
C VAL A 271 -5.68 12.20 12.89
N LEU A 272 -5.86 11.98 11.58
CA LEU A 272 -4.77 11.59 10.67
C LEU A 272 -3.68 12.66 10.61
N ARG A 273 -4.05 13.95 10.51
CA ARG A 273 -3.08 15.05 10.56
C ARG A 273 -2.30 15.05 11.86
N ARG A 274 -2.95 14.82 13.00
CA ARG A 274 -2.25 14.77 14.29
C ARG A 274 -1.34 13.56 14.39
N ALA A 275 -1.81 12.38 14.01
CA ALA A 275 -1.03 11.14 14.11
C ALA A 275 0.16 11.12 13.14
N LEU A 276 -0.04 11.59 11.91
CA LEU A 276 1.03 11.56 10.91
C LEU A 276 2.00 12.73 11.04
N LEU A 277 1.64 13.84 11.68
CA LEU A 277 2.52 15.03 11.77
C LEU A 277 3.14 15.26 13.16
N ALA A 278 2.72 14.49 14.17
CA ALA A 278 3.32 14.47 15.50
C ALA A 278 4.66 13.74 15.48
#